data_AF-A0A937A3W4-F1
#
_entry.id   AF-A0A937A3W4-F1
#
_cell.length_a   1.000
_cell.length_b   1.000
_cell.length_c   1.000
_cell.angle_alpha   90.00
_cell.angle_beta   90.00
_cell.angle_gamma   90.00
#
_symmetry.space_group_name_H-M   'P 1'
#
loop_
_entity.id
_entity.type
_entity.pdbx_description
1 polymer ?
#
loop_
_entity_poly.entity_id
_entity_poly.type
_entity_poly.pdbx_seq_one_letter_code
_entity_poly.pdbx_strand_id
1 'polypeptide(L)'
;MKIVHYSIVTYIVILCLSCSSDDDTPVTTTSTDTEQETPVITTITTKDFEVTIDENPAPGFELGMIEATTNQGTLVYSLKTEEPTGAFAIDASTGKLTVKDATLFDYETRTQLTATATLKNGDVTKEAKVNVTLNDIVAEVVNGNIQFPDVNFKNALLAFDSDNPLRIDTNNDREVSVGEAEAVKEMNIRHNNISDLSGIEYFTALEKLNCSNNDLITIDVSRNIALTELTFTKNAIINVDMSHNTALTTLTCGSNPIENLDVSKNTALRYLDCSFGSLTTLDISNNIALIELRCNNNQISILNITPNKNLTIFECNNNVLNDLNMKNGNNVAFTDVKLGNNAPLQCIQVDDPSAGYLSSWIRDKGTNFSSDCSIR
;
A
#
# COMPACT_ATOMS: atom_id res chain seq x y z
N MET A 1 -16.83 56.89 -28.51
CA MET A 1 -18.06 57.72 -28.54
C MET A 1 -18.92 57.37 -27.32
N LYS A 2 -18.64 58.03 -26.20
CA LYS A 2 -19.58 58.43 -25.13
C LYS A 2 -18.82 59.53 -24.38
N ILE A 3 -19.39 60.72 -24.43
CA ILE A 3 -18.85 62.00 -23.95
C ILE A 3 -19.49 62.27 -22.58
N VAL A 4 -18.92 63.24 -21.84
CA VAL A 4 -19.53 64.11 -20.81
C VAL A 4 -19.16 63.73 -19.36
N HIS A 5 -18.67 64.61 -18.48
CA HIS A 5 -18.19 66.01 -18.51
C HIS A 5 -17.33 66.23 -17.24
N TYR A 6 -16.35 67.13 -17.31
CA TYR A 6 -15.68 67.75 -16.15
C TYR A 6 -16.56 68.87 -15.56
N SER A 7 -16.54 69.04 -14.24
CA SER A 7 -16.98 70.29 -13.59
C SER A 7 -15.89 70.81 -12.65
N ILE A 8 -15.31 71.93 -13.08
CA ILE A 8 -14.46 72.84 -12.31
C ILE A 8 -15.41 73.80 -11.60
N VAL A 9 -15.20 74.07 -10.31
CA VAL A 9 -15.76 75.25 -9.64
C VAL A 9 -14.64 75.94 -8.88
N THR A 10 -14.45 77.22 -9.21
CA THR A 10 -13.46 78.11 -8.61
C THR A 10 -14.17 79.35 -8.08
N TYR A 11 -13.59 79.91 -7.02
CA TYR A 11 -13.73 81.25 -6.43
C TYR A 11 -14.97 81.56 -5.58
N ILE A 12 -14.71 82.07 -4.38
CA ILE A 12 -15.08 83.43 -3.97
C ILE A 12 -14.08 83.92 -2.91
N VAL A 13 -13.45 85.06 -3.23
CA VAL A 13 -12.64 85.90 -2.35
C VAL A 13 -13.61 86.85 -1.64
N ILE A 14 -13.50 86.97 -0.31
CA ILE A 14 -14.12 88.07 0.44
C ILE A 14 -13.01 88.87 1.12
N LEU A 15 -12.79 90.08 0.59
CA LEU A 15 -12.14 91.19 1.29
C LEU A 15 -13.19 91.87 2.18
N CYS A 16 -12.86 92.10 3.45
CA CYS A 16 -13.39 93.21 4.22
C CYS A 16 -12.25 93.94 4.93
N LEU A 17 -12.25 95.26 4.79
CA LEU A 17 -11.25 96.21 5.29
C LEU A 17 -11.49 96.63 6.75
N SER A 18 -10.37 96.96 7.42
CA SER A 18 -10.15 97.98 8.48
C SER A 18 -10.83 97.76 9.85
N CYS A 19 -10.22 98.06 11.01
CA CYS A 19 -9.29 99.14 11.34
C CYS A 19 -8.50 98.84 12.65
N SER A 20 -7.24 99.33 12.74
CA SER A 20 -6.49 99.90 13.91
C SER A 20 -6.64 99.24 15.31
N SER A 21 -5.63 98.94 16.13
CA SER A 21 -4.24 99.43 16.28
C SER A 21 -3.53 98.55 17.33
N ASP A 22 -2.22 98.36 17.16
CA ASP A 22 -1.14 98.10 18.15
C ASP A 22 -1.37 97.10 19.30
N ASP A 23 -0.66 95.96 19.30
CA ASP A 23 0.49 95.72 20.20
C ASP A 23 1.23 94.41 19.85
N ASP A 24 2.55 94.41 20.05
CA ASP A 24 3.51 93.35 19.70
C ASP A 24 3.33 92.05 20.52
N THR A 25 3.46 90.89 19.85
CA THR A 25 4.34 89.73 20.20
C THR A 25 3.91 88.45 19.47
N PRO A 26 4.85 87.63 18.95
CA PRO A 26 4.51 86.36 18.34
C PRO A 26 4.26 85.32 19.43
N VAL A 27 3.01 84.87 19.59
CA VAL A 27 2.71 83.64 20.33
C VAL A 27 3.00 82.46 19.41
N THR A 28 4.13 81.80 19.64
CA THR A 28 4.41 80.45 19.15
C THR A 28 3.40 79.49 19.76
N THR A 29 2.35 79.16 19.00
CA THR A 29 1.53 77.98 19.27
C THR A 29 2.17 76.78 18.58
N THR A 30 3.01 76.06 19.32
CA THR A 30 3.36 74.69 18.98
C THR A 30 2.16 73.81 19.28
N SER A 31 1.28 73.57 18.30
CA SER A 31 0.38 72.41 18.32
C SER A 31 1.14 71.22 17.75
N THR A 32 1.82 70.46 18.61
CA THR A 32 2.20 69.09 18.28
C THR A 32 0.96 68.23 18.43
N ASP A 33 0.17 68.13 17.37
CA ASP A 33 -0.85 67.10 17.25
C ASP A 33 -0.13 65.83 16.75
N THR A 34 0.43 65.07 17.68
CA THR A 34 0.87 63.71 17.37
C THR A 34 -0.38 62.85 17.33
N GLU A 35 -0.95 62.65 16.15
CA GLU A 35 -1.87 61.53 15.92
C GLU A 35 -1.09 60.25 16.24
N GLN A 36 -1.39 59.65 17.39
CA GLN A 36 -0.87 58.34 17.75
C GLN A 36 -1.56 57.33 16.82
N GLU A 37 -0.93 57.04 15.67
CA GLU A 37 -1.34 55.93 14.83
C GLU A 37 -1.37 54.66 15.68
N THR A 38 -2.53 54.03 15.76
CA THR A 38 -2.64 52.73 16.41
C THR A 38 -1.81 51.74 15.60
N PRO A 39 -0.89 50.98 16.21
CA PRO A 39 -0.05 50.05 15.47
C PRO A 39 -0.94 48.99 14.82
N VAL A 40 -0.92 48.91 13.50
CA VAL A 40 -1.66 47.88 12.76
C VAL A 40 -0.98 46.54 13.03
N ILE A 41 -1.71 45.61 13.65
CA ILE A 41 -1.20 44.28 13.98
C ILE A 41 -1.30 43.40 12.74
N THR A 42 -0.18 42.82 12.29
CA THR A 42 -0.17 41.84 11.20
C THR A 42 -0.90 40.57 11.63
N THR A 43 -1.83 40.10 10.79
CA THR A 43 -2.54 38.85 10.97
C THR A 43 -2.41 37.98 9.73
N ILE A 44 -2.40 36.66 9.93
CA ILE A 44 -2.42 35.66 8.86
C ILE A 44 -3.59 34.72 9.15
N THR A 45 -4.44 34.51 8.14
CA THR A 45 -5.44 33.45 8.14
C THR A 45 -5.03 32.41 7.10
N THR A 46 -5.21 31.14 7.43
CA THR A 46 -4.89 30.02 6.52
C THR A 46 -5.85 28.88 6.77
N LYS A 47 -6.07 28.04 5.77
CA LYS A 47 -6.71 26.74 5.91
C LYS A 47 -5.70 25.63 5.67
N ASP A 48 -6.00 24.45 6.21
CA ASP A 48 -5.33 23.22 5.81
C ASP A 48 -5.69 22.91 4.35
N PHE A 49 -4.73 22.35 3.62
CA PHE A 49 -4.85 21.95 2.24
C PHE A 49 -5.08 20.44 2.17
N GLU A 50 -6.15 20.04 1.50
CA GLU A 50 -6.53 18.65 1.32
C GLU A 50 -6.87 18.41 -0.15
N VAL A 51 -6.31 17.35 -0.73
CA VAL A 51 -6.60 16.95 -2.11
C VAL A 51 -6.52 15.43 -2.24
N THR A 52 -7.28 14.90 -3.19
CA THR A 52 -7.17 13.52 -3.63
C THR A 52 -6.75 13.51 -5.08
N ILE A 53 -5.72 12.73 -5.40
CA ILE A 53 -5.18 12.59 -6.76
C ILE A 53 -4.95 11.11 -7.06
N ASP A 54 -4.82 10.78 -8.34
CA ASP A 54 -4.37 9.45 -8.73
C ASP A 54 -2.87 9.30 -8.47
N GLU A 55 -2.42 8.09 -8.15
CA GLU A 55 -1.01 7.79 -7.97
C GLU A 55 -0.18 7.94 -9.25
N ASN A 56 1.14 7.79 -9.14
CA ASN A 56 2.08 7.96 -10.24
C ASN A 56 1.88 9.26 -11.07
N PRO A 57 1.60 10.42 -10.44
CA PRO A 57 1.38 11.67 -11.15
C PRO A 57 2.65 12.10 -11.90
N ALA A 58 2.48 12.88 -12.97
CA ALA A 58 3.63 13.42 -13.69
C ALA A 58 4.50 14.33 -12.78
N PRO A 59 5.85 14.32 -12.91
CA PRO A 59 6.70 15.28 -12.22
C PRO A 59 6.25 16.73 -12.50
N GLY A 60 6.12 17.54 -11.45
CA GLY A 60 5.60 18.91 -11.54
C GLY A 60 4.08 19.03 -11.61
N PHE A 61 3.33 17.92 -11.48
CA PHE A 61 1.87 17.95 -11.39
C PHE A 61 1.40 18.94 -10.31
N GLU A 62 0.42 19.76 -10.67
CA GLU A 62 -0.10 20.82 -9.79
C GLU A 62 -1.13 20.25 -8.83
N LEU A 63 -0.81 20.26 -7.54
CA LEU A 63 -1.72 19.78 -6.49
C LEU A 63 -2.78 20.85 -6.18
N GLY A 64 -2.37 22.11 -6.16
CA GLY A 64 -3.22 23.25 -5.83
C GLY A 64 -2.45 24.37 -5.13
N MET A 65 -3.14 25.23 -4.40
CA MET A 65 -2.54 26.33 -3.63
C MET A 65 -3.06 26.34 -2.20
N ILE A 66 -2.21 26.68 -1.23
CA ILE A 66 -2.63 26.87 0.15
C ILE A 66 -3.45 28.17 0.26
N GLU A 67 -4.70 28.04 0.72
CA GLU A 67 -5.57 29.20 0.93
C GLU A 67 -5.13 30.00 2.15
N ALA A 68 -4.57 31.19 1.92
CA ALA A 68 -4.19 32.09 2.99
C ALA A 68 -4.31 33.57 2.61
N THR A 69 -4.57 34.40 3.62
CA THR A 69 -4.61 35.85 3.47
C THR A 69 -3.90 36.54 4.63
N THR A 70 -3.44 37.76 4.38
CA THR A 70 -2.86 38.64 5.39
C THR A 70 -3.40 40.05 5.21
N ASN A 71 -3.50 40.80 6.31
CA ASN A 71 -4.02 42.17 6.29
C ASN A 71 -2.99 43.21 5.84
N GLN A 72 -1.72 42.85 5.69
CA GLN A 72 -0.62 43.73 5.29
C GLN A 72 0.41 42.98 4.45
N GLY A 73 1.20 43.64 3.60
CA GLY A 73 2.35 43.02 2.93
C GLY A 73 2.02 41.79 2.07
N THR A 74 3.00 40.89 1.92
CA THR A 74 2.90 39.65 1.13
C THR A 74 3.31 38.45 1.97
N LEU A 75 2.67 37.31 1.74
CA LEU A 75 3.02 36.05 2.39
C LEU A 75 4.24 35.42 1.72
N VAL A 76 5.11 34.80 2.52
CA VAL A 76 6.17 33.90 2.07
C VAL A 76 5.86 32.49 2.57
N TYR A 77 5.88 31.53 1.64
CA TYR A 77 5.54 30.14 1.88
C TYR A 77 6.79 29.26 1.90
N SER A 78 6.82 28.27 2.78
CA SER A 78 7.85 27.22 2.78
C SER A 78 7.32 25.93 3.40
N LEU A 79 7.96 24.79 3.11
CA LEU A 79 7.66 23.52 3.77
C LEU A 79 8.54 23.37 5.02
N LYS A 80 7.92 23.00 6.14
CA LYS A 80 8.59 22.73 7.42
C LYS A 80 8.87 21.25 7.61
N THR A 81 7.89 20.41 7.26
CA THR A 81 7.99 18.94 7.33
C THR A 81 7.32 18.32 6.12
N GLU A 82 7.77 17.14 5.73
CA GLU A 82 7.22 16.33 4.64
C GLU A 82 7.39 14.85 5.00
N GLU A 83 6.35 14.05 4.78
CA GLU A 83 6.37 12.59 4.90
C GLU A 83 5.68 12.00 3.67
N PRO A 84 6.42 11.34 2.76
CA PRO A 84 7.88 11.17 2.75
C PRO A 84 8.61 12.49 2.43
N THR A 85 9.85 12.60 2.91
CA THR A 85 10.68 13.80 2.67
C THR A 85 10.97 14.01 1.18
N GLY A 86 10.72 15.23 0.68
CA GLY A 86 11.02 15.62 -0.69
C GLY A 86 9.92 15.32 -1.71
N ALA A 87 8.73 14.90 -1.27
CA ALA A 87 7.57 14.68 -2.13
C ALA A 87 7.05 15.97 -2.78
N PHE A 88 7.12 17.10 -2.08
CA PHE A 88 6.46 18.32 -2.49
C PHE A 88 7.45 19.43 -2.84
N ALA A 89 7.03 20.30 -3.74
CA ALA A 89 7.62 21.62 -3.94
C ALA A 89 6.54 22.67 -3.71
N ILE A 90 6.91 23.75 -3.00
CA ILE A 90 6.04 24.90 -2.77
C ILE A 90 6.65 26.15 -3.40
N ASP A 91 5.86 26.89 -4.18
CA ASP A 91 6.24 28.20 -4.65
C ASP A 91 6.17 29.21 -3.50
N ALA A 92 7.31 29.84 -3.19
CA ALA A 92 7.46 30.69 -2.02
C ALA A 92 6.62 31.97 -2.05
N SER A 93 6.12 32.38 -3.22
CA SER A 93 5.34 33.62 -3.40
C SER A 93 3.83 33.38 -3.50
N THR A 94 3.43 32.23 -4.04
CA THR A 94 2.02 31.92 -4.34
C THR A 94 1.44 30.85 -3.42
N GLY A 95 2.28 30.05 -2.75
CA GLY A 95 1.81 28.90 -1.97
C GLY A 95 1.34 27.73 -2.83
N LYS A 96 1.67 27.74 -4.13
CA LYS A 96 1.36 26.65 -5.06
C LYS A 96 2.17 25.40 -4.74
N LEU A 97 1.48 24.28 -4.57
CA LEU A 97 2.04 22.96 -4.31
C LEU A 97 2.13 22.17 -5.62
N THR A 98 3.27 21.53 -5.83
CA THR A 98 3.54 20.66 -6.97
C THR A 98 4.23 19.38 -6.52
N VAL A 99 4.07 18.32 -7.30
CA VAL A 99 4.80 17.05 -7.15
C VAL A 99 6.27 17.28 -7.49
N LYS A 100 7.16 17.07 -6.52
CA LYS A 100 8.61 17.18 -6.72
C LYS A 100 9.22 15.85 -7.14
N ASP A 101 8.84 14.77 -6.47
CA ASP A 101 9.29 13.42 -6.79
C ASP A 101 8.07 12.49 -6.93
N ALA A 102 7.75 12.14 -8.18
CA ALA A 102 6.58 11.34 -8.53
C ALA A 102 6.67 9.91 -8.00
N THR A 103 7.87 9.35 -7.83
CA THR A 103 8.03 7.95 -7.37
C THR A 103 7.66 7.76 -5.90
N LEU A 104 7.38 8.86 -5.18
CA LEU A 104 6.91 8.83 -3.80
C LEU A 104 5.39 8.77 -3.70
N PHE A 105 4.68 8.98 -4.81
CA PHE A 105 3.22 8.96 -4.93
C PHE A 105 2.79 7.60 -5.47
N ASP A 106 2.99 6.58 -4.66
CA ASP A 106 2.75 5.17 -4.96
C ASP A 106 1.78 4.63 -3.91
N TYR A 107 0.58 4.23 -4.33
CA TYR A 107 -0.53 3.87 -3.45
C TYR A 107 -0.17 2.64 -2.62
N GLU A 108 0.53 1.67 -3.22
CA GLU A 108 0.98 0.42 -2.60
C GLU A 108 1.94 0.68 -1.45
N THR A 109 2.82 1.67 -1.59
CA THR A 109 3.72 2.07 -0.50
C THR A 109 3.02 2.94 0.54
N ARG A 110 2.15 3.85 0.13
CA ARG A 110 1.44 4.79 1.02
C ARG A 110 0.17 5.34 0.38
N THR A 111 -0.94 5.27 1.10
CA THR A 111 -2.21 5.85 0.62
C THR A 111 -2.31 7.36 0.83
N GLN A 112 -1.42 7.94 1.64
CA GLN A 112 -1.41 9.37 1.94
C GLN A 112 0.01 9.93 2.09
N LEU A 113 0.19 11.16 1.65
CA LEU A 113 1.40 11.95 1.86
C LEU A 113 1.03 13.21 2.65
N THR A 114 1.87 13.59 3.61
CA THR A 114 1.58 14.74 4.48
C THR A 114 2.73 15.73 4.54
N ALA A 115 2.42 17.00 4.75
CA ALA A 115 3.40 18.05 5.02
C ALA A 115 2.85 19.13 5.94
N THR A 116 3.74 19.91 6.55
CA THR A 116 3.40 21.14 7.26
C THR A 116 4.01 22.30 6.52
N ALA A 117 3.18 23.21 5.99
CA ALA A 117 3.63 24.44 5.37
C ALA A 117 3.63 25.59 6.37
N THR A 118 4.62 26.47 6.28
CA THR A 118 4.71 27.71 7.06
C THR A 118 4.44 28.91 6.16
N LEU A 119 3.59 29.81 6.65
CA LEU A 119 3.20 31.04 6.01
C LEU A 119 3.69 32.20 6.88
N LYS A 120 4.59 33.01 6.34
CA LYS A 120 5.27 34.07 7.09
C LYS A 120 4.97 35.44 6.51
N ASN A 121 4.73 36.40 7.40
CA ASN A 121 4.69 37.82 7.08
C ASN A 121 5.36 38.61 8.22
N GLY A 122 6.54 39.16 7.95
CA GLY A 122 7.38 39.73 9.00
C GLY A 122 7.70 38.68 10.08
N ASP A 123 7.37 38.99 11.33
CA ASP A 123 7.59 38.07 12.47
C ASP A 123 6.40 37.12 12.72
N VAL A 124 5.26 37.33 12.05
CA VAL A 124 4.09 36.47 12.20
C VAL A 124 4.24 35.23 11.33
N THR A 125 4.12 34.06 11.94
CA THR A 125 4.14 32.76 11.25
C THR A 125 2.89 31.98 11.59
N LYS A 126 2.25 31.41 10.57
CA LYS A 126 1.18 30.42 10.71
C LYS A 126 1.55 29.13 9.99
N GLU A 127 0.94 28.04 10.43
CA GLU A 127 1.14 26.72 9.83
C GLU A 127 -0.18 26.23 9.23
N ALA A 128 -0.07 25.53 8.11
CA ALA A 128 -1.16 24.81 7.46
C ALA A 128 -0.71 23.37 7.22
N LYS A 129 -1.60 22.41 7.48
CA LYS A 129 -1.36 21.01 7.11
C LYS A 129 -1.63 20.82 5.62
N VAL A 130 -0.89 19.92 5.01
CA VAL A 130 -1.05 19.47 3.63
C VAL A 130 -1.29 17.98 3.71
N ASN A 131 -2.47 17.52 3.28
CA ASN A 131 -2.83 16.11 3.19
C ASN A 131 -3.15 15.78 1.73
N VAL A 132 -2.38 14.87 1.13
CA VAL A 132 -2.62 14.35 -0.21
C VAL A 132 -3.00 12.88 -0.10
N THR A 133 -4.23 12.54 -0.44
CA THR A 133 -4.70 11.15 -0.53
C THR A 133 -4.52 10.64 -1.95
N LEU A 134 -4.06 9.40 -2.09
CA LEU A 134 -3.90 8.75 -3.39
C LEU A 134 -5.10 7.85 -3.71
N ASN A 135 -5.50 7.83 -4.98
CA ASN A 135 -6.30 6.77 -5.56
C ASN A 135 -5.38 5.73 -6.20
N ASP A 136 -5.70 4.47 -5.97
CA ASP A 136 -5.14 3.30 -6.67
C ASP A 136 -5.55 3.33 -8.15
N ILE A 137 -4.58 3.25 -9.07
CA ILE A 137 -4.85 3.18 -10.50
C ILE A 137 -4.89 1.72 -10.91
N VAL A 138 -6.01 1.30 -11.50
CA VAL A 138 -6.12 -0.02 -12.14
C VAL A 138 -5.66 0.00 -13.59
N ALA A 139 -5.25 -1.16 -14.11
CA ALA A 139 -4.86 -1.28 -15.51
C ALA A 139 -6.05 -1.07 -16.47
N GLU A 140 -5.78 -0.39 -17.58
CA GLU A 140 -6.77 -0.13 -18.63
C GLU A 140 -6.26 -0.52 -20.02
N VAL A 141 -7.17 -0.70 -20.98
CA VAL A 141 -6.80 -1.01 -22.37
C VAL A 141 -6.92 0.24 -23.22
N VAL A 142 -5.81 0.68 -23.79
CA VAL A 142 -5.73 1.83 -24.70
C VAL A 142 -5.21 1.36 -26.05
N ASN A 143 -6.00 1.58 -27.11
CA ASN A 143 -5.67 1.14 -28.48
C ASN A 143 -5.33 -0.36 -28.62
N GLY A 144 -5.94 -1.21 -27.77
CA GLY A 144 -5.71 -2.66 -27.76
C GLY A 144 -4.54 -3.13 -26.87
N ASN A 145 -3.78 -2.20 -26.31
CA ASN A 145 -2.64 -2.46 -25.43
C ASN A 145 -3.00 -2.19 -23.97
N ILE A 146 -2.58 -3.08 -23.09
CA ILE A 146 -2.79 -2.97 -21.64
C ILE A 146 -1.81 -1.94 -21.09
N GLN A 147 -2.34 -0.95 -20.38
CA GLN A 147 -1.58 0.03 -19.62
C GLN A 147 -1.43 -0.48 -18.21
N PHE A 148 -0.22 -0.89 -17.85
CA PHE A 148 0.12 -1.35 -16.50
C PHE A 148 0.53 -0.13 -15.66
N PRO A 149 -0.10 0.10 -14.50
CA PRO A 149 0.27 1.17 -13.58
C PRO A 149 1.71 0.97 -13.07
N ASP A 150 2.05 -0.27 -12.69
CA ASP A 150 3.39 -0.65 -12.26
C ASP A 150 4.34 -0.80 -13.46
N VAL A 151 5.32 0.12 -13.54
CA VAL A 151 6.35 0.11 -14.57
C VAL A 151 7.27 -1.11 -14.49
N ASN A 152 7.53 -1.63 -13.29
CA ASN A 152 8.32 -2.83 -13.08
C ASN A 152 7.56 -4.07 -13.53
N PHE A 153 6.24 -4.12 -13.32
CA PHE A 153 5.41 -5.19 -13.87
C PHE A 153 5.45 -5.17 -15.40
N LYS A 154 5.24 -4.01 -16.03
CA LYS A 154 5.38 -3.88 -17.49
C LYS A 154 6.76 -4.33 -17.98
N ASN A 155 7.82 -3.87 -17.33
CA ASN A 155 9.18 -4.25 -17.70
C ASN A 155 9.42 -5.76 -17.56
N ALA A 156 8.89 -6.39 -16.52
CA ALA A 156 9.00 -7.84 -16.31
C ALA A 156 8.26 -8.64 -17.40
N LEU A 157 7.12 -8.13 -17.90
CA LEU A 157 6.38 -8.73 -19.01
C LEU A 157 7.09 -8.59 -20.36
N LEU A 158 7.80 -7.48 -20.57
CA LEU A 158 8.56 -7.21 -21.79
C LEU A 158 9.96 -7.85 -21.76
N ALA A 159 10.45 -8.23 -20.58
CA ALA A 159 11.75 -8.85 -20.42
C ALA A 159 11.77 -10.26 -21.04
N PHE A 160 12.86 -10.55 -21.74
CA PHE A 160 13.22 -11.90 -22.16
C PHE A 160 14.57 -12.24 -21.54
N ASP A 161 14.57 -13.17 -20.59
CA ASP A 161 15.80 -13.66 -19.97
C ASP A 161 15.73 -15.17 -19.68
N SER A 162 16.76 -15.70 -19.02
CA SER A 162 16.86 -17.13 -18.72
C SER A 162 15.83 -17.61 -17.70
N ASP A 163 15.29 -16.72 -16.86
CA ASP A 163 14.34 -17.04 -15.80
C ASP A 163 12.89 -16.83 -16.26
N ASN A 164 12.66 -16.01 -17.30
CA ASN A 164 11.40 -15.84 -18.01
C ASN A 164 11.60 -16.03 -19.54
N PRO A 165 11.61 -17.28 -20.04
CA PRO A 165 11.84 -17.57 -21.45
C PRO A 165 10.61 -17.28 -22.33
N LEU A 166 9.49 -16.84 -21.75
CA LEU A 166 8.27 -16.58 -22.51
C LEU A 166 8.30 -15.16 -23.04
N ARG A 167 8.40 -15.05 -24.36
CA ARG A 167 8.30 -13.79 -25.07
C ARG A 167 6.81 -13.42 -25.21
N ILE A 168 6.31 -12.62 -24.27
CA ILE A 168 4.93 -12.11 -24.26
C ILE A 168 4.75 -11.06 -25.37
N ASP A 169 5.69 -10.12 -25.50
CA ASP A 169 5.74 -9.16 -26.61
C ASP A 169 6.20 -9.87 -27.91
N THR A 170 5.22 -10.43 -28.61
CA THR A 170 5.43 -11.25 -29.80
C THR A 170 5.74 -10.41 -31.04
N ASN A 171 5.28 -9.16 -31.07
CA ASN A 171 5.43 -8.25 -32.20
C ASN A 171 6.62 -7.25 -32.04
N ASN A 172 7.28 -7.22 -30.87
CA ASN A 172 8.36 -6.32 -30.46
C ASN A 172 7.98 -4.82 -30.52
N ASP A 173 6.73 -4.47 -30.26
CA ASP A 173 6.30 -3.07 -30.20
C ASP A 173 6.52 -2.43 -28.82
N ARG A 174 7.05 -3.21 -27.85
CA ARG A 174 7.29 -2.83 -26.46
C ARG A 174 6.02 -2.54 -25.66
N GLU A 175 4.89 -3.03 -26.13
CA GLU A 175 3.62 -3.04 -25.43
C GLU A 175 3.17 -4.48 -25.23
N VAL A 176 2.15 -4.68 -24.39
CA VAL A 176 1.47 -5.97 -24.27
C VAL A 176 0.02 -5.75 -24.69
N SER A 177 -0.35 -6.35 -25.81
CA SER A 177 -1.73 -6.35 -26.27
C SER A 177 -2.59 -7.34 -25.48
N VAL A 178 -3.91 -7.14 -25.45
CA VAL A 178 -4.84 -8.11 -24.86
C VAL A 178 -4.68 -9.50 -25.49
N GLY A 179 -4.50 -9.56 -26.81
CA GLY A 179 -4.30 -10.83 -27.51
C GLY A 179 -3.00 -11.56 -27.14
N GLU A 180 -1.95 -10.82 -26.80
CA GLU A 180 -0.71 -11.41 -26.28
C GLU A 180 -0.91 -11.94 -24.86
N ALA A 181 -1.55 -11.16 -23.98
CA ALA A 181 -1.84 -11.57 -22.61
C ALA A 181 -2.72 -12.84 -22.55
N GLU A 182 -3.76 -12.93 -23.37
CA GLU A 182 -4.67 -14.09 -23.44
C GLU A 182 -3.99 -15.38 -23.93
N ALA A 183 -2.83 -15.29 -24.58
CA ALA A 183 -2.08 -16.45 -25.06
C ALA A 183 -1.12 -17.04 -24.01
N VAL A 184 -0.83 -16.30 -22.93
CA VAL A 184 0.14 -16.71 -21.91
C VAL A 184 -0.45 -17.75 -20.97
N LYS A 185 0.27 -18.87 -20.80
CA LYS A 185 -0.11 -19.97 -19.90
C LYS A 185 0.77 -20.07 -18.66
N GLU A 186 2.01 -19.61 -18.74
CA GLU A 186 2.93 -19.63 -17.61
C GLU A 186 3.57 -18.25 -17.52
N MET A 187 3.81 -17.76 -16.31
CA MET A 187 4.42 -16.46 -16.10
C MET A 187 5.32 -16.51 -14.88
N ASN A 188 6.58 -16.09 -15.05
CA ASN A 188 7.54 -15.94 -13.97
C ASN A 188 8.04 -14.50 -13.93
N ILE A 189 7.57 -13.74 -12.95
CA ILE A 189 7.88 -12.32 -12.74
C ILE A 189 8.52 -12.11 -11.35
N ARG A 190 9.21 -13.14 -10.85
CA ARG A 190 9.90 -13.13 -9.56
C ARG A 190 11.06 -12.13 -9.53
N HIS A 191 11.29 -11.46 -8.40
CA HIS A 191 12.44 -10.55 -8.17
C HIS A 191 12.51 -9.34 -9.13
N ASN A 192 11.36 -8.70 -9.37
CA ASN A 192 11.29 -7.53 -10.24
C ASN A 192 10.87 -6.23 -9.53
N ASN A 193 10.76 -6.23 -8.19
CA ASN A 193 10.30 -5.05 -7.43
C ASN A 193 8.90 -4.58 -7.87
N ILE A 194 8.02 -5.53 -8.13
CA ILE A 194 6.62 -5.26 -8.50
C ILE A 194 5.83 -5.00 -7.22
N SER A 195 5.15 -3.86 -7.14
CA SER A 195 4.24 -3.50 -6.05
C SER A 195 2.78 -3.73 -6.44
N ASP A 196 2.43 -3.60 -7.72
CA ASP A 196 1.07 -3.77 -8.24
C ASP A 196 1.01 -4.72 -9.45
N LEU A 197 0.04 -5.64 -9.40
CA LEU A 197 -0.24 -6.63 -10.46
C LEU A 197 -1.43 -6.27 -11.33
N SER A 198 -2.01 -5.07 -11.20
CA SER A 198 -3.09 -4.62 -12.06
C SER A 198 -2.73 -4.81 -13.54
N GLY A 199 -3.63 -5.45 -14.27
CA GLY A 199 -3.43 -5.94 -15.63
C GLY A 199 -3.25 -7.46 -15.71
N ILE A 200 -2.97 -8.14 -14.59
CA ILE A 200 -2.90 -9.61 -14.53
C ILE A 200 -4.24 -10.25 -14.92
N GLU A 201 -5.36 -9.55 -14.73
CA GLU A 201 -6.71 -10.02 -15.05
C GLU A 201 -6.95 -10.28 -16.54
N TYR A 202 -6.13 -9.70 -17.43
CA TYR A 202 -6.19 -9.96 -18.88
C TYR A 202 -5.49 -11.28 -19.28
N PHE A 203 -4.68 -11.87 -18.40
CA PHE A 203 -4.00 -13.15 -18.63
C PHE A 203 -4.92 -14.33 -18.28
N THR A 204 -6.06 -14.42 -18.98
CA THR A 204 -7.16 -15.35 -18.65
C THR A 204 -6.83 -16.83 -18.86
N ALA A 205 -5.85 -17.14 -19.73
CA ALA A 205 -5.35 -18.49 -19.97
C ALA A 205 -4.21 -18.92 -19.02
N LEU A 206 -3.85 -18.08 -18.04
CA LEU A 206 -2.71 -18.31 -17.16
C LEU A 206 -2.95 -19.52 -16.24
N GLU A 207 -2.15 -20.57 -16.43
CA GLU A 207 -2.18 -21.83 -15.69
C GLU A 207 -1.14 -21.86 -14.56
N LYS A 208 -0.02 -21.13 -14.71
CA LYS A 208 1.05 -21.04 -13.71
C LYS A 208 1.55 -19.62 -13.53
N LEU A 209 1.58 -19.13 -12.29
CA LEU A 209 2.11 -17.82 -11.95
C LEU A 209 3.12 -17.91 -10.81
N ASN A 210 4.31 -17.36 -11.03
CA ASN A 210 5.27 -17.08 -9.98
C ASN A 210 5.56 -15.57 -9.91
N CYS A 211 5.05 -14.92 -8.88
CA CYS A 211 5.28 -13.52 -8.54
C CYS A 211 5.98 -13.35 -7.19
N SER A 212 6.80 -14.33 -6.79
CA SER A 212 7.51 -14.32 -5.51
C SER A 212 8.59 -13.23 -5.43
N ASN A 213 9.02 -12.85 -4.22
CA ASN A 213 10.12 -11.91 -3.98
C ASN A 213 9.90 -10.58 -4.72
N ASN A 214 8.72 -10.00 -4.52
CA ASN A 214 8.34 -8.68 -4.99
C ASN A 214 7.87 -7.86 -3.78
N ASP A 215 7.31 -6.68 -4.03
CA ASP A 215 6.90 -5.74 -3.00
C ASP A 215 5.35 -5.68 -2.89
N LEU A 216 4.67 -6.77 -3.30
CA LEU A 216 3.20 -6.85 -3.34
C LEU A 216 2.58 -6.77 -1.94
N ILE A 217 1.60 -5.88 -1.77
CA ILE A 217 0.77 -5.81 -0.55
C ILE A 217 -0.61 -6.45 -0.73
N THR A 218 -1.05 -6.61 -1.98
CA THR A 218 -2.31 -7.22 -2.40
C THR A 218 -2.04 -8.20 -3.54
N ILE A 219 -3.00 -9.08 -3.78
CA ILE A 219 -3.01 -9.94 -4.96
C ILE A 219 -4.46 -10.21 -5.36
N ASP A 220 -4.84 -9.78 -6.56
CA ASP A 220 -6.11 -10.16 -7.17
C ASP A 220 -5.83 -11.02 -8.40
N VAL A 221 -6.16 -12.31 -8.28
CA VAL A 221 -6.09 -13.29 -9.37
C VAL A 221 -7.46 -13.92 -9.64
N SER A 222 -8.54 -13.22 -9.25
CA SER A 222 -9.92 -13.71 -9.34
C SER A 222 -10.37 -13.99 -10.78
N ARG A 223 -9.74 -13.35 -11.77
CA ARG A 223 -9.97 -13.56 -13.20
C ARG A 223 -9.08 -14.64 -13.82
N ASN A 224 -7.98 -15.01 -13.18
CA ASN A 224 -7.07 -16.06 -13.62
C ASN A 224 -7.57 -17.44 -13.16
N ILE A 225 -8.80 -17.78 -13.54
CA ILE A 225 -9.51 -18.99 -13.07
C ILE A 225 -8.87 -20.29 -13.57
N ALA A 226 -8.00 -20.21 -14.58
CA ALA A 226 -7.24 -21.34 -15.12
C ALA A 226 -6.02 -21.72 -14.27
N LEU A 227 -5.66 -20.93 -13.25
CA LEU A 227 -4.48 -21.18 -12.41
C LEU A 227 -4.55 -22.56 -11.74
N THR A 228 -3.50 -23.35 -11.98
CA THR A 228 -3.24 -24.66 -11.38
C THR A 228 -2.05 -24.62 -10.42
N GLU A 229 -1.12 -23.69 -10.63
CA GLU A 229 0.03 -23.45 -9.76
C GLU A 229 0.19 -21.95 -9.52
N LEU A 230 0.20 -21.54 -8.24
CA LEU A 230 0.37 -20.15 -7.86
C LEU A 230 1.42 -20.04 -6.75
N THR A 231 2.43 -19.20 -7.00
CA THR A 231 3.53 -18.93 -6.06
C THR A 231 3.73 -17.43 -5.90
N PHE A 232 3.52 -16.92 -4.70
CA PHE A 232 3.72 -15.49 -4.35
C PHE A 232 4.49 -15.34 -3.03
N THR A 233 5.44 -16.23 -2.80
CA THR A 233 6.25 -16.21 -1.56
C THR A 233 7.09 -14.96 -1.42
N LYS A 234 7.35 -14.52 -0.18
CA LYS A 234 8.19 -13.35 0.11
C LYS A 234 7.65 -12.08 -0.55
N ASN A 235 6.44 -11.71 -0.17
CA ASN A 235 5.82 -10.41 -0.43
C ASN A 235 5.34 -9.83 0.92
N ALA A 236 4.51 -8.79 0.91
CA ALA A 236 3.91 -8.18 2.08
C ALA A 236 2.38 -8.40 2.15
N ILE A 237 1.87 -9.47 1.54
CA ILE A 237 0.42 -9.73 1.42
C ILE A 237 -0.16 -10.14 2.77
N ILE A 238 -1.20 -9.43 3.22
CA ILE A 238 -1.91 -9.71 4.48
C ILE A 238 -3.20 -10.50 4.22
N ASN A 239 -3.97 -10.08 3.22
CA ASN A 239 -5.27 -10.66 2.89
C ASN A 239 -5.19 -11.35 1.52
N VAL A 240 -5.80 -12.52 1.42
CA VAL A 240 -5.80 -13.31 0.19
C VAL A 240 -7.17 -13.95 -0.02
N ASP A 241 -7.66 -13.90 -1.26
CA ASP A 241 -8.85 -14.63 -1.69
C ASP A 241 -8.48 -15.58 -2.84
N MET A 242 -8.59 -16.89 -2.58
CA MET A 242 -8.35 -17.96 -3.55
C MET A 242 -9.64 -18.68 -3.98
N SER A 243 -10.80 -18.14 -3.62
CA SER A 243 -12.10 -18.80 -3.81
C SER A 243 -12.48 -19.02 -5.27
N HIS A 244 -11.95 -18.20 -6.18
CA HIS A 244 -12.18 -18.29 -7.63
C HIS A 244 -11.19 -19.24 -8.33
N ASN A 245 -10.00 -19.46 -7.76
CA ASN A 245 -8.93 -20.29 -8.33
C ASN A 245 -9.12 -21.78 -7.97
N THR A 246 -10.31 -22.30 -8.27
CA THR A 246 -10.74 -23.66 -7.87
C THR A 246 -9.94 -24.79 -8.51
N ALA A 247 -9.20 -24.49 -9.59
CA ALA A 247 -8.32 -25.43 -10.30
C ALA A 247 -6.92 -25.58 -9.64
N LEU A 248 -6.61 -24.80 -8.59
CA LEU A 248 -5.31 -24.84 -7.93
C LEU A 248 -4.99 -26.25 -7.40
N THR A 249 -3.83 -26.76 -7.80
CA THR A 249 -3.21 -27.99 -7.31
C THR A 249 -1.97 -27.70 -6.45
N THR A 250 -1.33 -26.54 -6.66
CA THR A 250 -0.18 -26.06 -5.90
C THR A 250 -0.39 -24.62 -5.50
N LEU A 251 -0.30 -24.34 -4.20
CA LEU A 251 -0.33 -22.99 -3.65
C LEU A 251 0.86 -22.79 -2.71
N THR A 252 1.75 -21.87 -3.08
CA THR A 252 2.92 -21.50 -2.27
C THR A 252 2.83 -20.01 -1.94
N CYS A 253 2.37 -19.71 -0.73
CA CYS A 253 2.10 -18.37 -0.24
C CYS A 253 2.95 -17.97 0.97
N GLY A 254 3.90 -18.81 1.37
CA GLY A 254 4.73 -18.59 2.54
C GLY A 254 5.59 -17.32 2.52
N SER A 255 6.10 -16.91 3.68
CA SER A 255 6.82 -15.63 3.89
C SER A 255 5.97 -14.42 3.48
N ASN A 256 4.70 -14.43 3.87
CA ASN A 256 3.77 -13.30 3.79
C ASN A 256 3.08 -13.17 5.15
N PRO A 257 2.76 -11.96 5.63
CA PRO A 257 2.05 -11.74 6.90
C PRO A 257 0.56 -12.13 6.85
N ILE A 258 0.21 -13.25 6.19
CA ILE A 258 -1.16 -13.74 6.07
C ILE A 258 -1.66 -14.19 7.44
N GLU A 259 -2.78 -13.62 7.88
CA GLU A 259 -3.42 -13.95 9.16
C GLU A 259 -4.52 -15.00 9.00
N ASN A 260 -5.21 -14.99 7.85
CA ASN A 260 -6.31 -15.88 7.54
C ASN A 260 -6.14 -16.45 6.13
N LEU A 261 -6.23 -17.78 6.01
CA LEU A 261 -6.14 -18.47 4.74
C LEU A 261 -7.32 -19.44 4.60
N ASP A 262 -8.27 -19.10 3.73
CA ASP A 262 -9.36 -19.99 3.35
C ASP A 262 -9.00 -20.72 2.05
N VAL A 263 -8.80 -22.04 2.15
CA VAL A 263 -8.55 -22.94 1.02
C VAL A 263 -9.71 -23.91 0.76
N SER A 264 -10.89 -23.65 1.35
CA SER A 264 -12.04 -24.55 1.31
C SER A 264 -12.59 -24.81 -0.08
N LYS A 265 -12.35 -23.90 -1.04
CA LYS A 265 -12.76 -24.03 -2.45
C LYS A 265 -11.71 -24.73 -3.31
N ASN A 266 -10.45 -24.74 -2.88
CA ASN A 266 -9.33 -25.30 -3.63
C ASN A 266 -9.20 -26.81 -3.35
N THR A 267 -10.29 -27.55 -3.59
CA THR A 267 -10.40 -29.00 -3.26
C THR A 267 -9.44 -29.89 -4.05
N ALA A 268 -8.88 -29.38 -5.16
CA ALA A 268 -7.86 -30.02 -5.97
C ALA A 268 -6.43 -29.84 -5.43
N LEU A 269 -6.21 -29.06 -4.35
CA LEU A 269 -4.89 -28.83 -3.78
C LEU A 269 -4.20 -30.13 -3.38
N ARG A 270 -2.97 -30.28 -3.86
CA ARG A 270 -2.03 -31.38 -3.57
C ARG A 270 -0.83 -30.89 -2.78
N TYR A 271 -0.42 -29.64 -3.00
CA TYR A 271 0.73 -29.02 -2.35
C TYR A 271 0.32 -27.67 -1.78
N LEU A 272 0.45 -27.51 -0.46
CA LEU A 272 0.21 -26.25 0.22
C LEU A 272 1.44 -25.88 1.06
N ASP A 273 2.04 -24.75 0.73
CA ASP A 273 3.07 -24.11 1.56
C ASP A 273 2.61 -22.70 1.97
N CYS A 274 2.21 -22.58 3.23
CA CYS A 274 1.84 -21.33 3.90
C CYS A 274 2.80 -21.03 5.08
N SER A 275 4.05 -21.50 4.98
CA SER A 275 5.04 -21.32 6.03
C SER A 275 5.48 -19.86 6.22
N PHE A 276 6.01 -19.49 7.39
CA PHE A 276 6.46 -18.13 7.69
C PHE A 276 5.36 -17.07 7.52
N GLY A 277 4.19 -17.34 8.11
CA GLY A 277 3.06 -16.41 8.14
C GLY A 277 2.67 -16.00 9.55
N SER A 278 1.42 -15.56 9.71
CA SER A 278 0.83 -15.23 11.01
C SER A 278 -0.46 -16.01 11.28
N LEU A 279 -0.62 -17.19 10.67
CA LEU A 279 -1.82 -18.00 10.79
C LEU A 279 -2.01 -18.48 12.24
N THR A 280 -3.19 -18.25 12.80
CA THR A 280 -3.57 -18.76 14.14
C THR A 280 -4.39 -20.06 14.07
N THR A 281 -5.02 -20.28 12.92
CA THR A 281 -5.79 -21.48 12.58
C THR A 281 -5.57 -21.82 11.11
N LEU A 282 -5.80 -23.09 10.75
CA LEU A 282 -5.77 -23.54 9.36
C LEU A 282 -6.75 -24.71 9.21
N ASP A 283 -7.80 -24.52 8.42
CA ASP A 283 -8.75 -25.58 8.07
C ASP A 283 -8.43 -26.12 6.68
N ILE A 284 -8.09 -27.41 6.64
CA ILE A 284 -7.78 -28.16 5.42
C ILE A 284 -8.72 -29.36 5.22
N SER A 285 -9.87 -29.37 5.91
CA SER A 285 -10.79 -30.51 5.93
C SER A 285 -11.37 -30.86 4.55
N ASN A 286 -11.49 -29.86 3.66
CA ASN A 286 -11.94 -30.03 2.28
C ASN A 286 -10.81 -30.37 1.29
N ASN A 287 -9.54 -30.21 1.68
CA ASN A 287 -8.38 -30.43 0.82
C ASN A 287 -7.89 -31.88 0.93
N ILE A 288 -8.79 -32.82 0.70
CA ILE A 288 -8.55 -34.27 0.88
C ILE A 288 -7.50 -34.84 -0.10
N ALA A 289 -7.19 -34.10 -1.17
CA ALA A 289 -6.17 -34.44 -2.15
C ALA A 289 -4.74 -34.05 -1.73
N LEU A 290 -4.56 -33.35 -0.60
CA LEU A 290 -3.24 -32.91 -0.13
C LEU A 290 -2.28 -34.08 0.06
N ILE A 291 -1.09 -33.92 -0.51
CA ILE A 291 0.07 -34.82 -0.41
C ILE A 291 1.15 -34.16 0.46
N GLU A 292 1.27 -32.84 0.36
CA GLU A 292 2.27 -32.07 1.09
C GLU A 292 1.63 -30.85 1.76
N LEU A 293 1.90 -30.71 3.05
CA LEU A 293 1.53 -29.54 3.83
C LEU A 293 2.77 -28.99 4.55
N ARG A 294 3.12 -27.74 4.26
CA ARG A 294 4.08 -26.95 5.04
C ARG A 294 3.37 -25.73 5.62
N CYS A 295 3.28 -25.67 6.95
CA CYS A 295 2.73 -24.55 7.71
C CYS A 295 3.67 -24.12 8.86
N ASN A 296 4.96 -24.38 8.69
CA ASN A 296 6.04 -24.00 9.62
C ASN A 296 6.02 -22.51 9.96
N ASN A 297 6.46 -22.13 11.16
CA ASN A 297 6.65 -20.72 11.54
C ASN A 297 5.34 -19.91 11.39
N ASN A 298 4.31 -20.36 12.09
CA ASN A 298 3.03 -19.67 12.23
C ASN A 298 2.66 -19.62 13.72
N GLN A 299 1.41 -19.28 14.04
CA GLN A 299 0.86 -19.23 15.39
C GLN A 299 -0.30 -20.22 15.55
N ILE A 300 -0.27 -21.34 14.81
CA ILE A 300 -1.36 -22.32 14.78
C ILE A 300 -1.44 -23.03 16.13
N SER A 301 -2.62 -22.99 16.76
CA SER A 301 -2.86 -23.55 18.09
C SER A 301 -3.55 -24.92 18.09
N ILE A 302 -4.28 -25.23 17.02
CA ILE A 302 -5.00 -26.49 16.82
C ILE A 302 -4.92 -26.82 15.34
N LEU A 303 -4.65 -28.09 15.02
CA LEU A 303 -4.69 -28.57 13.65
C LEU A 303 -5.23 -30.02 13.60
N ASN A 304 -6.14 -30.26 12.68
CA ASN A 304 -6.73 -31.58 12.43
C ASN A 304 -6.44 -31.99 11.00
N ILE A 305 -5.68 -33.08 10.83
CA ILE A 305 -5.33 -33.63 9.51
C ILE A 305 -6.01 -34.98 9.23
N THR A 306 -6.97 -35.38 10.06
CA THR A 306 -7.69 -36.66 9.91
C THR A 306 -8.37 -36.85 8.55
N PRO A 307 -8.89 -35.81 7.85
CA PRO A 307 -9.45 -35.97 6.50
C PRO A 307 -8.38 -36.18 5.41
N ASN A 308 -7.13 -35.74 5.65
CA ASN A 308 -6.09 -35.64 4.63
C ASN A 308 -5.29 -36.95 4.52
N LYS A 309 -5.94 -37.98 3.98
CA LYS A 309 -5.40 -39.34 3.91
C LYS A 309 -4.24 -39.50 2.93
N ASN A 310 -4.03 -38.58 2.01
CA ASN A 310 -2.98 -38.66 1.00
C ASN A 310 -1.66 -38.01 1.42
N LEU A 311 -1.60 -37.40 2.62
CA LEU A 311 -0.41 -36.71 3.09
C LEU A 311 0.78 -37.68 3.23
N THR A 312 1.92 -37.28 2.67
CA THR A 312 3.21 -37.95 2.80
C THR A 312 4.27 -37.03 3.42
N ILE A 313 4.09 -35.71 3.31
CA ILE A 313 4.98 -34.71 3.93
C ILE A 313 4.14 -33.77 4.77
N PHE A 314 4.53 -33.60 6.03
CA PHE A 314 3.86 -32.68 6.95
C PHE A 314 4.87 -31.94 7.83
N GLU A 315 5.02 -30.64 7.57
CA GLU A 315 5.88 -29.76 8.35
C GLU A 315 5.04 -28.67 9.01
N CYS A 316 5.06 -28.66 10.35
CA CYS A 316 4.32 -27.73 11.21
C CYS A 316 5.18 -27.28 12.41
N ASN A 317 6.50 -27.26 12.25
CA ASN A 317 7.41 -26.81 13.30
C ASN A 317 7.29 -25.30 13.57
N ASN A 318 7.70 -24.84 14.75
CA ASN A 318 7.59 -23.43 15.17
C ASN A 318 6.14 -22.93 15.10
N ASN A 319 5.26 -23.54 15.87
CA ASN A 319 3.87 -23.14 16.06
C ASN A 319 3.54 -23.18 17.56
N VAL A 320 2.27 -23.01 17.94
CA VAL A 320 1.82 -23.06 19.34
C VAL A 320 0.76 -24.14 19.54
N LEU A 321 0.92 -25.29 18.86
CA LEU A 321 -0.05 -26.38 18.90
C LEU A 321 -0.28 -26.85 20.34
N ASN A 322 -1.55 -26.97 20.74
CA ASN A 322 -1.96 -27.56 22.02
C ASN A 322 -2.49 -28.98 21.83
N ASP A 323 -3.19 -29.20 20.71
CA ASP A 323 -3.72 -30.49 20.28
C ASP A 323 -3.42 -30.68 18.79
N LEU A 324 -3.05 -31.91 18.44
CA LEU A 324 -2.78 -32.31 17.07
C LEU A 324 -3.33 -33.73 16.85
N ASN A 325 -4.32 -33.82 15.96
CA ASN A 325 -4.87 -35.10 15.54
C ASN A 325 -4.39 -35.48 14.14
N MET A 326 -3.50 -36.48 14.10
CA MET A 326 -2.93 -37.04 12.89
C MET A 326 -3.46 -38.42 12.54
N LYS A 327 -4.52 -38.92 13.20
CA LYS A 327 -5.07 -40.26 12.97
C LYS A 327 -5.86 -40.35 11.65
N ASN A 328 -5.15 -40.19 10.54
CA ASN A 328 -5.71 -40.11 9.19
C ASN A 328 -5.82 -41.48 8.49
N GLY A 329 -5.42 -42.57 9.15
CA GLY A 329 -5.38 -43.91 8.58
C GLY A 329 -4.27 -44.14 7.56
N ASN A 330 -3.31 -43.21 7.44
CA ASN A 330 -2.19 -43.30 6.50
C ASN A 330 -0.85 -42.85 7.12
N ASN A 331 -0.70 -42.91 8.45
CA ASN A 331 0.54 -42.48 9.11
C ASN A 331 1.81 -43.20 8.60
N VAL A 332 1.67 -44.43 8.10
CA VAL A 332 2.78 -45.21 7.53
C VAL A 332 3.35 -44.63 6.23
N ALA A 333 2.58 -43.81 5.49
CA ALA A 333 3.03 -43.21 4.24
C ALA A 333 3.80 -41.90 4.42
N PHE A 334 3.87 -41.36 5.64
CA PHE A 334 4.67 -40.18 5.92
C PHE A 334 6.16 -40.48 5.69
N THR A 335 6.77 -39.69 4.81
CA THR A 335 8.21 -39.71 4.53
C THR A 335 8.97 -38.63 5.28
N ASP A 336 8.29 -37.54 5.66
CA ASP A 336 8.87 -36.46 6.47
C ASP A 336 7.80 -35.82 7.36
N VAL A 337 8.08 -35.75 8.67
CA VAL A 337 7.20 -35.14 9.68
C VAL A 337 8.02 -34.27 10.62
N LYS A 338 7.71 -32.97 10.62
CA LYS A 338 8.40 -31.97 11.44
C LYS A 338 7.42 -31.21 12.33
N LEU A 339 7.47 -31.48 13.63
CA LEU A 339 6.58 -30.91 14.65
C LEU A 339 7.34 -30.25 15.80
N GLY A 340 8.66 -30.07 15.67
CA GLY A 340 9.48 -29.43 16.70
C GLY A 340 9.08 -27.97 16.97
N ASN A 341 9.44 -27.46 18.13
CA ASN A 341 9.14 -26.11 18.61
C ASN A 341 7.63 -25.81 18.63
N ASN A 342 6.87 -26.71 19.23
CA ASN A 342 5.46 -26.58 19.60
C ASN A 342 5.35 -26.79 21.13
N ALA A 343 5.94 -25.88 21.91
CA ALA A 343 6.12 -26.07 23.35
C ALA A 343 4.85 -26.46 24.15
N PRO A 344 3.63 -26.00 23.82
CA PRO A 344 2.40 -26.44 24.50
C PRO A 344 1.96 -27.88 24.13
N LEU A 345 2.47 -28.45 23.03
CA LEU A 345 2.01 -29.72 22.49
C LEU A 345 2.56 -30.88 23.31
N GLN A 346 1.70 -31.43 24.15
CA GLN A 346 2.08 -32.57 24.97
C GLN A 346 1.69 -33.92 24.34
N CYS A 347 0.75 -33.93 23.40
CA CYS A 347 0.20 -35.14 22.77
C CYS A 347 0.11 -35.03 21.26
N ILE A 348 0.31 -36.14 20.57
CA ILE A 348 -0.03 -36.28 19.16
C ILE A 348 -0.88 -37.54 19.00
N GLN A 349 -2.11 -37.39 18.49
CA GLN A 349 -2.95 -38.54 18.18
C GLN A 349 -2.51 -39.17 16.85
N VAL A 350 -2.21 -40.47 16.85
CA VAL A 350 -1.70 -41.21 15.69
C VAL A 350 -2.48 -42.52 15.49
N ASP A 351 -2.33 -43.13 14.31
CA ASP A 351 -2.98 -44.40 13.94
C ASP A 351 -2.54 -45.56 14.83
N ASP A 352 -1.23 -45.72 15.04
CA ASP A 352 -0.62 -46.74 15.90
C ASP A 352 0.54 -46.12 16.70
N PRO A 353 0.37 -45.83 18.01
CA PRO A 353 1.41 -45.21 18.84
C PRO A 353 2.61 -46.13 19.11
N SER A 354 2.56 -47.41 18.73
CA SER A 354 3.66 -48.36 18.86
C SER A 354 4.52 -48.50 17.60
N ALA A 355 4.14 -47.83 16.51
CA ALA A 355 4.78 -47.99 15.23
C ALA A 355 6.22 -47.47 15.19
N GLY A 356 7.12 -48.23 14.57
CA GLY A 356 8.55 -47.91 14.50
C GLY A 356 8.89 -46.65 13.70
N TYR A 357 8.11 -46.31 12.67
CA TYR A 357 8.35 -45.12 11.84
C TYR A 357 8.21 -43.81 12.63
N LEU A 358 7.48 -43.80 13.74
CA LEU A 358 7.31 -42.65 14.63
C LEU A 358 8.64 -42.16 15.24
N SER A 359 9.67 -43.01 15.27
CA SER A 359 11.01 -42.64 15.73
C SER A 359 11.72 -41.65 14.81
N SER A 360 11.32 -41.59 13.53
CA SER A 360 11.87 -40.64 12.55
C SER A 360 11.25 -39.25 12.62
N TRP A 361 10.09 -39.11 13.29
CA TRP A 361 9.35 -37.86 13.34
C TRP A 361 9.97 -36.89 14.35
N ILE A 362 10.23 -35.66 13.90
CA ILE A 362 10.80 -34.60 14.74
C ILE A 362 9.67 -34.00 15.59
N ARG A 363 9.84 -33.99 16.92
CA ARG A 363 8.90 -33.39 17.88
C ARG A 363 9.63 -32.88 19.12
N ASP A 364 8.94 -32.12 19.96
CA ASP A 364 9.50 -31.63 21.22
C ASP A 364 9.72 -32.74 22.25
N LYS A 365 10.70 -32.50 23.10
CA LYS A 365 10.99 -33.38 24.23
C LYS A 365 9.82 -33.34 25.21
N GLY A 366 9.24 -34.51 25.50
CA GLY A 366 8.09 -34.64 26.40
C GLY A 366 6.74 -34.78 25.68
N THR A 367 6.70 -34.52 24.36
CA THR A 367 5.53 -34.81 23.54
C THR A 367 5.42 -36.31 23.27
N ASN A 368 4.25 -36.89 23.60
CA ASN A 368 4.00 -38.33 23.47
C ASN A 368 2.99 -38.63 22.35
N PHE A 369 3.17 -39.78 21.71
CA PHE A 369 2.16 -40.34 20.79
C PHE A 369 1.11 -41.13 21.57
N SER A 370 -0.15 -41.01 21.17
CA SER A 370 -1.27 -41.78 21.73
C SER A 370 -2.28 -42.13 20.65
N SER A 371 -3.09 -43.17 20.87
CA SER A 371 -4.27 -43.45 20.05
C SER A 371 -5.47 -42.56 20.40
N ASP A 372 -5.43 -41.94 21.59
CA ASP A 372 -6.41 -40.98 22.12
C ASP A 372 -5.71 -40.03 23.11
N CYS A 373 -5.76 -38.73 22.84
CA CYS A 373 -5.16 -37.70 23.69
C CYS A 373 -6.14 -37.11 24.72
N SER A 374 -7.40 -37.55 24.73
CA SER A 374 -8.40 -37.10 25.70
C SER A 374 -8.30 -37.76 27.09
N ILE A 375 -7.56 -38.87 27.19
CA ILE A 375 -7.43 -39.69 28.42
C ILE A 375 -6.25 -39.20 29.29
N ARG A 376 -6.06 -37.88 29.41
CA ARG A 376 -4.90 -37.27 30.07
C ARG A 376 -5.11 -36.96 31.55
#